data_AF-A0A353R4M9-F1
#
_entry.id   AF-A0A353R4M9-F1
#
_cell.length_a   1.000
_cell.length_b   1.000
_cell.length_c   1.000
_cell.angle_alpha   90.00
_cell.angle_beta   90.00
_cell.angle_gamma   90.00
#
_symmetry.space_group_name_H-M   'P 1'
#
loop_
_entity.id
_entity.type
_entity.pdbx_description
1 polymer ?
#
loop_
_entity_poly.entity_id
_entity_poly.type
_entity_poly.pdbx_seq_one_letter_code
_entity_poly.pdbx_strand_id
1 'polypeptide(L)'
;MADALEAVLGAVCLDGGSEAGIEIVKRLFADRLANLPSEVELKDPKTRLQEHLQARGELLPVYQLDTISGPEHDQRFEVLCQVPCLQRGFRGVGTSRREAEQQAASLALMALESG
;
A
#
# COMPACT_ATOMS: atom_id res chain seq x y z
N MET A 1 6.01 3.50 -12.33
CA MET A 1 4.73 3.28 -13.05
C MET A 1 3.62 3.99 -12.31
N ALA A 2 3.81 5.30 -12.10
CA ALA A 2 2.83 6.21 -11.52
C ALA A 2 2.39 7.27 -12.56
N ASP A 3 2.80 7.08 -13.83
CA ASP A 3 2.76 8.14 -14.83
C ASP A 3 1.39 8.29 -15.51
N ALA A 4 0.52 7.28 -15.42
CA ALA A 4 -0.80 7.33 -16.05
C ALA A 4 -1.87 8.00 -15.17
N LEU A 5 -1.71 7.97 -13.84
CA LEU A 5 -2.71 8.51 -12.91
C LEU A 5 -2.56 10.03 -12.75
N GLU A 6 -1.32 10.54 -12.71
CA GLU A 6 -1.06 11.98 -12.65
C GLU A 6 -1.48 12.71 -13.94
N ALA A 7 -1.37 12.05 -15.10
CA ALA A 7 -1.77 12.63 -16.39
C ALA A 7 -3.29 12.86 -16.49
N VAL A 8 -4.12 11.95 -15.95
CA VAL A 8 -5.58 12.09 -15.95
C VAL A 8 -6.03 13.20 -14.98
N LEU A 9 -5.39 13.30 -13.81
CA LEU A 9 -5.69 14.34 -12.83
C LEU A 9 -5.24 15.73 -13.31
N GLY A 10 -4.13 15.82 -14.04
CA GLY A 10 -3.66 17.06 -14.67
C GLY A 10 -4.59 17.57 -15.77
N ALA A 11 -5.18 16.68 -16.58
CA ALA A 11 -6.09 17.06 -17.66
C ALA A 11 -7.44 17.59 -17.14
N VAL A 12 -7.97 17.04 -16.04
CA VAL A 12 -9.25 17.48 -15.45
C VAL A 12 -9.13 18.84 -14.76
N CYS A 13 -7.95 19.18 -14.22
CA CYS A 13 -7.71 20.49 -13.60
C CYS A 13 -7.53 21.64 -14.61
N LEU A 14 -7.19 21.36 -15.87
CA LEU A 14 -6.92 22.38 -16.89
C LEU A 14 -8.13 22.75 -17.75
N ASP A 15 -9.19 21.92 -17.79
CA ASP A 15 -10.35 22.09 -18.69
C ASP A 15 -11.62 22.57 -17.96
N GLY A 16 -11.44 23.49 -17.01
CA GLY A 16 -12.51 24.12 -16.23
C GLY A 16 -13.40 25.02 -17.08
N GLY A 17 -14.43 24.43 -17.70
CA GLY A 17 -15.37 25.17 -18.54
C GLY A 17 -16.75 24.53 -18.72
N SER A 18 -17.41 24.08 -17.64
CA SER A 18 -18.88 24.14 -17.49
C SER A 18 -19.30 23.57 -16.12
N GLU A 19 -19.88 24.44 -15.27
CA GLU A 19 -20.15 24.20 -13.84
C GLU A 19 -21.00 22.95 -13.52
N ALA A 20 -21.71 22.38 -14.50
CA ALA A 20 -22.52 21.17 -14.32
C ALA A 20 -21.69 19.88 -14.12
N GLY A 21 -20.50 19.79 -14.74
CA GLY A 21 -19.64 18.60 -14.60
C GLY A 21 -18.97 18.50 -13.23
N ILE A 22 -18.58 19.65 -12.67
CA ILE A 22 -17.92 19.75 -11.37
C ILE A 22 -18.87 19.34 -10.24
N GLU A 23 -20.16 19.67 -10.34
CA GLU A 23 -21.13 19.33 -9.30
C GLU A 23 -21.41 17.81 -9.23
N ILE A 24 -21.45 17.14 -10.38
CA ILE A 24 -21.66 15.69 -10.47
C ILE A 24 -20.42 14.93 -9.97
N VAL A 25 -19.22 15.39 -10.34
CA VAL A 25 -17.97 14.82 -9.80
C VAL A 25 -17.87 15.05 -8.29
N LYS A 26 -18.20 16.25 -7.80
CA LYS A 26 -18.23 16.53 -6.35
C LYS A 26 -19.25 15.65 -5.62
N ARG A 27 -20.44 15.42 -6.17
CA ARG A 27 -21.44 14.52 -5.54
C ARG A 27 -21.02 13.06 -5.57
N LEU A 28 -20.49 12.56 -6.69
CA LEU A 28 -20.04 11.17 -6.81
C LEU A 28 -18.80 10.86 -5.94
N PHE A 29 -17.95 11.87 -5.70
CA PHE A 29 -16.79 11.73 -4.83
C PHE A 29 -17.02 12.18 -3.39
N ALA A 30 -18.06 12.98 -3.07
CA ALA A 30 -18.34 13.42 -1.70
C ALA A 30 -18.65 12.24 -0.76
N ASP A 31 -19.44 11.26 -1.21
CA ASP A 31 -19.73 10.07 -0.40
C ASP A 31 -18.51 9.14 -0.23
N ARG A 32 -17.56 9.16 -1.18
CA ARG A 32 -16.27 8.46 -1.05
C ARG A 32 -15.24 9.27 -0.26
N LEU A 33 -15.38 10.59 -0.19
CA LEU A 33 -14.53 11.48 0.59
C LEU A 33 -14.95 11.56 2.07
N ALA A 34 -16.22 11.30 2.38
CA ALA A 34 -16.74 11.32 3.75
C ALA A 34 -16.16 10.20 4.62
N ASN A 35 -15.64 9.14 4.00
CA ASN A 35 -14.88 8.08 4.64
C ASN A 35 -13.45 8.05 4.10
N LEU A 36 -12.81 9.23 3.98
CA LEU A 36 -11.37 9.25 3.70
C LEU A 36 -10.67 8.52 4.83
N PRO A 37 -9.97 7.41 4.54
CA PRO A 37 -9.07 6.82 5.50
C PRO A 37 -8.07 7.90 5.90
N SER A 38 -7.64 7.89 7.17
CA SER A 38 -6.58 8.79 7.64
C SER A 38 -5.36 8.73 6.69
N GLU A 39 -4.49 9.75 6.62
CA GLU A 39 -3.24 9.69 5.83
C GLU A 39 -2.43 8.40 6.12
N VAL A 40 -2.60 7.84 7.33
CA VAL A 40 -2.03 6.58 7.80
C VAL A 40 -2.65 5.34 7.14
N GLU A 41 -3.90 5.39 6.70
CA GLU A 41 -4.56 4.33 5.93
C GLU A 41 -4.40 4.49 4.41
N LEU A 42 -4.07 5.69 3.93
CA LEU A 42 -3.73 5.95 2.52
C LEU A 42 -2.33 5.44 2.15
N LYS A 43 -1.39 5.45 3.12
CA LYS A 43 -0.03 4.94 2.90
C LYS A 43 0.00 3.41 2.94
N ASP A 44 0.64 2.81 1.94
CA ASP A 44 0.78 1.36 1.89
C ASP A 44 1.65 0.84 3.06
N PRO A 45 1.39 -0.39 3.56
CA PRO A 45 2.08 -0.93 4.73
C PRO A 45 3.61 -0.99 4.60
N LYS A 46 4.17 -1.10 3.38
CA LYS A 46 5.63 -1.12 3.20
C LYS A 46 6.24 0.24 3.47
N THR A 47 5.63 1.30 2.94
CA THR A 47 6.06 2.69 3.22
C THR A 47 5.98 3.00 4.71
N ARG A 48 4.88 2.61 5.37
CA ARG A 48 4.73 2.81 6.82
C ARG A 48 5.78 2.07 7.64
N LEU A 49 6.07 0.82 7.29
CA LEU A 49 7.09 0.02 7.97
C LEU A 49 8.48 0.66 7.82
N GLN A 50 8.81 1.09 6.60
CA GLN A 50 10.05 1.78 6.32
C GLN A 50 10.19 3.08 7.12
N GLU A 51 9.18 3.94 7.09
CA GLU A 51 9.18 5.21 7.84
C GLU A 51 9.31 4.95 9.35
N HIS A 52 8.60 3.96 9.88
CA HIS A 52 8.67 3.59 11.30
C HIS A 52 10.08 3.16 11.72
N LEU A 53 10.74 2.32 10.91
CA LEU A 53 12.09 1.83 11.20
C LEU A 53 13.13 2.96 11.04
N GLN A 54 13.02 3.76 9.98
CA GLN A 54 13.92 4.90 9.74
C GLN A 54 13.83 5.94 10.85
N ALA A 55 12.62 6.27 11.32
CA ALA A 55 12.43 7.22 12.41
C ALA A 55 13.11 6.78 13.72
N ARG A 56 13.34 5.47 13.90
CA ARG A 56 14.01 4.87 15.06
C ARG A 56 15.49 4.59 14.84
N GLY A 57 16.04 4.91 13.66
CA GLY A 57 17.42 4.58 13.29
C GLY A 57 17.68 3.09 13.11
N GLU A 58 16.62 2.30 12.91
CA GLU A 58 16.70 0.86 12.73
C GLU A 58 17.02 0.48 11.27
N LEU A 59 17.51 -0.75 11.09
CA LEU A 59 17.72 -1.30 9.75
C LEU A 59 16.40 -1.50 9.01
N LEU A 60 16.43 -1.23 7.70
CA LEU A 60 15.29 -1.39 6.80
C LEU A 60 14.84 -2.85 6.66
N PRO A 61 13.55 -3.10 6.35
CA PRO A 61 13.05 -4.45 6.17
C PRO A 61 13.56 -5.06 4.86
N VAL A 62 13.83 -6.37 4.86
CA VAL A 62 14.23 -7.13 3.67
C VAL A 62 13.11 -8.08 3.27
N TYR A 63 12.74 -8.07 1.99
CA TYR A 63 11.69 -8.93 1.45
C TYR A 63 12.28 -10.02 0.57
N GLN A 64 11.90 -11.27 0.83
CA GLN A 64 12.29 -12.44 0.06
C GLN A 64 11.04 -13.19 -0.42
N LEU A 65 10.98 -13.49 -1.72
CA LEU A 65 9.97 -14.39 -2.26
C LEU A 65 10.38 -15.83 -1.91
N ASP A 66 9.58 -16.51 -1.10
CA ASP A 66 9.86 -17.88 -0.65
C ASP A 66 9.26 -18.91 -1.62
N THR A 67 7.98 -18.73 -1.98
CA THR A 67 7.23 -19.72 -2.77
C THR A 67 6.30 -19.05 -3.77
N ILE A 68 6.17 -19.64 -4.96
CA ILE A 68 5.03 -19.43 -5.86
C ILE A 68 4.35 -20.78 -6.03
N SER A 69 3.04 -20.84 -5.82
CA SER A 69 2.26 -22.07 -5.92
C SER A 69 0.92 -21.82 -6.60
N GLY A 70 0.24 -22.88 -7.04
CA GLY A 70 -1.05 -22.79 -7.72
C GLY A 70 -0.97 -22.66 -9.24
N PRO A 71 -2.10 -22.84 -9.95
CA PRO A 71 -2.16 -22.70 -11.40
C PRO A 71 -2.03 -21.22 -11.81
N GLU A 72 -1.69 -20.95 -13.06
CA GLU A 72 -1.42 -19.58 -13.56
C GLU A 72 -2.55 -18.57 -13.25
N HIS A 73 -3.80 -19.02 -13.26
CA HIS A 73 -4.98 -18.19 -12.98
C HIS A 73 -5.36 -18.10 -11.49
N ASP A 74 -4.67 -18.80 -10.60
CA ASP A 74 -4.85 -18.76 -9.13
C ASP A 74 -3.49 -18.95 -8.44
N GLN A 75 -2.50 -18.20 -8.91
CA GLN A 75 -1.16 -18.22 -8.31
C GLN A 75 -1.19 -17.57 -6.92
N ARG A 76 -0.45 -18.19 -6.00
CA ARG A 76 -0.21 -17.72 -4.65
C ARG A 76 1.27 -17.46 -4.47
N PHE A 77 1.57 -16.23 -4.07
CA PHE A 77 2.91 -15.76 -3.78
C PHE A 77 3.07 -15.71 -2.27
N GLU A 78 4.14 -16.32 -1.76
CA GLU A 78 4.52 -16.25 -0.36
C GLU A 78 5.82 -15.45 -0.22
N VAL A 79 5.81 -14.43 0.63
CA VAL A 79 6.93 -13.52 0.85
C VAL A 79 7.25 -13.46 2.33
N LEU A 80 8.54 -13.58 2.64
CA LEU A 80 9.09 -13.35 3.97
C LEU A 80 9.60 -11.91 4.08
N CYS A 81 9.09 -11.16 5.05
CA CYS A 81 9.59 -9.86 5.47
C CYS A 81 10.46 -10.03 6.73
N GLN A 82 11.75 -9.76 6.61
CA GLN A 82 12.69 -9.79 7.72
C GLN A 82 12.88 -8.38 8.28
N VAL A 83 12.66 -8.21 9.58
CA VAL A 83 12.89 -6.96 10.29
C VAL A 83 13.95 -7.21 11.37
N PRO A 84 15.18 -6.70 11.19
CA PRO A 84 16.30 -7.05 12.07
C PRO A 84 16.04 -6.78 13.56
N CYS A 85 15.41 -5.66 13.91
CA CYS A 85 15.13 -5.31 15.31
C CYS A 85 14.10 -6.24 15.98
N LEU A 86 13.26 -6.94 15.21
CA LEU A 86 12.27 -7.88 15.75
C LEU A 86 12.82 -9.31 15.90
N GLN A 87 14.02 -9.59 15.40
CA GLN A 87 14.69 -10.91 15.44
C GLN A 87 13.80 -12.06 14.92
N ARG A 88 12.81 -11.74 14.07
CA ARG A 88 11.90 -12.70 13.44
C ARG A 88 11.46 -12.21 12.07
N GLY A 89 11.06 -13.15 11.22
CA GLY A 89 10.45 -12.87 9.92
C GLY A 89 8.93 -12.97 9.96
N PHE A 90 8.27 -12.23 9.07
CA PHE A 90 6.82 -12.20 8.91
C PHE A 90 6.47 -12.69 7.51
N ARG A 91 5.65 -13.74 7.42
CA ARG A 91 5.24 -14.33 6.15
C ARG A 91 3.91 -13.72 5.70
N GLY A 92 3.86 -13.22 4.48
CA GLY A 92 2.65 -12.76 3.81
C GLY A 92 2.38 -13.58 2.54
N VAL A 93 1.11 -13.80 2.26
CA VAL A 93 0.60 -14.52 1.10
C VAL A 93 -0.35 -13.61 0.33
N GLY A 94 -0.25 -13.62 -1.00
CA GLY A 94 -1.12 -12.83 -1.88
C GLY A 94 -1.28 -13.46 -3.26
N THR A 95 -2.24 -12.95 -4.03
CA THR A 95 -2.44 -13.30 -5.45
C THR A 95 -1.41 -12.64 -6.36
N SER A 96 -0.62 -11.72 -5.81
CA SER A 96 0.56 -11.14 -6.45
C SER A 96 1.69 -11.00 -5.44
N ARG A 97 2.94 -10.93 -5.92
CA ARG A 97 4.10 -10.62 -5.07
C ARG A 97 3.92 -9.32 -4.27
N ARG A 98 3.33 -8.28 -4.88
CA ARG A 98 3.08 -6.99 -4.21
C ARG A 98 2.13 -7.15 -3.02
N GLU A 99 1.04 -7.89 -3.20
CA GLU A 99 0.06 -8.15 -2.15
C GLU A 99 0.68 -8.96 -0.99
N ALA A 100 1.46 -9.99 -1.32
CA ALA A 100 2.19 -10.79 -0.32
C ALA A 100 3.19 -9.93 0.48
N GLU A 101 3.95 -9.05 -0.18
CA GLU A 101 4.86 -8.09 0.47
C GLU A 101 4.10 -7.12 1.39
N GLN A 102 2.96 -6.58 0.96
CA GLN A 102 2.15 -5.67 1.77
C GLN A 102 1.54 -6.38 3.00
N GLN A 103 1.08 -7.63 2.86
CA GLN A 103 0.60 -8.42 3.98
C GLN A 103 1.73 -8.69 4.99
N ALA A 104 2.91 -9.10 4.51
CA ALA A 104 4.08 -9.34 5.36
C ALA A 104 4.50 -8.08 6.12
N ALA A 105 4.48 -6.91 5.46
CA ALA A 105 4.77 -5.62 6.06
C ALA A 105 3.74 -5.22 7.14
N SER A 106 2.46 -5.46 6.89
CA SER A 106 1.38 -5.20 7.85
C SER A 106 1.56 -6.02 9.13
N LEU A 107 1.89 -7.30 9.01
CA LEU A 107 2.19 -8.17 10.14
C LEU A 107 3.39 -7.68 10.96
N ALA A 108 4.44 -7.21 10.29
CA ALA A 108 5.62 -6.65 10.94
C ALA A 108 5.31 -5.33 11.66
N LEU A 109 4.50 -4.45 11.07
CA LEU A 109 4.03 -3.21 11.70
C LEU A 109 3.21 -3.48 12.96
N MET A 110 2.23 -4.38 12.88
CA MET A 110 1.41 -4.75 14.04
C MET A 110 2.28 -5.27 15.20
N ALA A 111 3.36 -6.00 14.89
CA ALA A 111 4.32 -6.45 15.89
C ALA A 111 5.13 -5.32 16.53
N LEU A 112 5.45 -4.26 15.80
CA LEU A 112 6.15 -3.07 16.31
C LEU A 112 5.25 -2.15 17.13
N GLU A 113 3.95 -2.13 16.80
CA GLU A 113 2.94 -1.31 17.49
C GLU A 113 2.40 -1.99 18.75
N SER A 114 2.53 -3.31 18.87
CA SER A 114 2.05 -4.10 20.03
C SER A 114 3.07 -4.31 21.15
N GLY A 115 4.29 -3.76 21.03
CA GLY A 115 5.38 -3.88 22.01
C GLY A 115 5.80 -2.54 22.58
#